data_AF-I6R2V4-F1
#
_entry.id   AF-I6R2V4-F1
#
_cell.length_a   1.000
_cell.length_b   1.000
_cell.length_c   1.000
_cell.angle_alpha   90.00
_cell.angle_beta   90.00
_cell.angle_gamma   90.00
#
_symmetry.space_group_name_H-M   'P 1'
#
loop_
_entity.id
_entity.type
_entity.pdbx_description
1 polymer ?
#
loop_
_entity_poly.entity_id
_entity_poly.type
_entity_poly.pdbx_seq_one_letter_code
_entity_poly.pdbx_strand_id
1 'polypeptide(L)'
;PLEKEAKLKVGEHGDSLSVPGSIMKLCLGGKNKENVEGAGRQVDLKLQEIDTHMNHLRSLCRLCGILLRKVKGPEHEVQGDLDESSRYELRRMGCKASRWPDVILKVFKVDVNGDMESIHPPMFCHRCWTVAMRGGGICSFSRTRVPIWKPHNSHCLHCYPKRHILQRRRRKR
;
A
#
# COMPACT_ATOMS: atom_id res chain seq x y z
N PRO A 1 -11.66 63.68 32.31
CA PRO A 1 -11.84 63.91 30.87
C PRO A 1 -12.34 62.64 30.19
N LEU A 2 -13.65 62.66 29.88
CA LEU A 2 -14.45 61.74 29.07
C LEU A 2 -14.06 60.26 29.00
N GLU A 3 -14.75 59.49 29.82
CA GLU A 3 -15.43 58.25 29.40
C GLU A 3 -16.50 58.58 28.34
N LYS A 4 -16.73 57.70 27.37
CA LYS A 4 -17.99 57.62 26.62
C LYS A 4 -18.28 56.20 26.15
N GLU A 5 -19.49 55.79 26.45
CA GLU A 5 -20.08 54.46 26.41
C GLU A 5 -20.55 54.01 25.02
N ALA A 6 -20.81 52.71 24.88
CA ALA A 6 -22.06 52.11 24.34
C ALA A 6 -21.75 50.67 23.85
N LYS A 7 -22.64 49.69 23.77
CA LYS A 7 -23.95 49.35 24.36
C LYS A 7 -24.25 47.96 23.73
N LEU A 8 -24.85 47.06 24.51
CA LEU A 8 -25.36 45.75 24.06
C LEU A 8 -26.26 45.86 22.81
N LYS A 9 -26.16 44.91 21.86
CA LYS A 9 -27.18 43.86 21.60
C LYS A 9 -26.97 43.06 20.29
N VAL A 10 -27.32 41.79 20.44
CA VAL A 10 -27.63 40.68 19.51
C VAL A 10 -28.13 41.04 18.09
N GLY A 11 -27.71 40.24 17.11
CA GLY A 11 -28.39 40.04 15.81
C GLY A 11 -27.65 39.02 14.93
N GLU A 12 -28.34 37.97 14.50
CA GLU A 12 -27.84 36.80 13.76
C GLU A 12 -27.50 37.04 12.26
N HIS A 13 -26.89 35.98 11.69
CA HIS A 13 -26.99 35.41 10.34
C HIS A 13 -25.76 35.55 9.41
N GLY A 14 -25.29 34.38 8.93
CA GLY A 14 -24.63 34.27 7.63
C GLY A 14 -23.36 33.41 7.54
N ASP A 15 -23.58 32.11 7.34
CA ASP A 15 -22.94 31.28 6.31
C ASP A 15 -21.51 30.68 6.50
N SER A 16 -21.55 29.35 6.67
CA SER A 16 -20.74 28.31 6.00
C SER A 16 -19.22 28.46 5.90
N LEU A 17 -18.50 27.67 6.70
CA LEU A 17 -17.35 26.89 6.21
C LEU A 17 -17.33 25.50 6.87
N SER A 18 -17.41 24.49 6.02
CA SER A 18 -17.47 23.08 6.33
C SER A 18 -16.08 22.49 6.57
N VAL A 19 -15.91 21.77 7.69
CA VAL A 19 -14.86 20.77 7.87
C VAL A 19 -15.50 19.50 8.43
N PRO A 20 -15.37 18.33 7.76
CA PRO A 20 -16.04 17.11 8.16
C PRO A 20 -15.15 16.27 9.09
N GLY A 21 -15.66 15.94 10.27
CA GLY A 21 -15.04 14.92 11.11
C GLY A 21 -15.54 14.89 12.55
N SER A 22 -16.67 14.23 12.81
CA SER A 22 -16.84 13.39 14.01
C SER A 22 -18.10 12.54 13.92
N ILE A 23 -17.90 11.27 14.23
CA ILE A 23 -18.82 10.14 14.16
C ILE A 23 -19.77 10.16 15.38
N MET A 24 -21.02 9.73 15.14
CA MET A 24 -22.13 9.48 16.07
C MET A 24 -23.03 10.66 16.47
N LYS A 25 -24.18 10.73 15.80
CA LYS A 25 -25.45 10.89 16.52
C LYS A 25 -26.57 10.16 15.75
N LEU A 26 -26.92 8.98 16.24
CA LEU A 26 -28.10 8.23 15.79
C LEU A 26 -29.34 8.96 16.34
N CYS A 27 -30.10 9.60 15.46
CA CYS A 27 -31.46 10.02 15.78
C CYS A 27 -32.42 8.93 15.29
N LEU A 28 -33.05 8.27 16.27
CA LEU A 28 -34.14 7.31 16.08
C LEU A 28 -35.35 8.02 15.46
N GLY A 29 -35.89 7.50 14.36
CA GLY A 29 -37.25 7.84 13.92
C GLY A 29 -37.47 7.87 12.41
N GLY A 30 -38.01 6.78 11.87
CA GLY A 30 -38.60 6.77 10.53
C GLY A 30 -38.60 5.37 9.89
N LYS A 31 -39.68 4.62 10.06
CA LYS A 31 -39.93 3.36 9.35
C LYS A 31 -39.99 3.63 7.83
N ASN A 32 -38.93 3.35 7.09
CA ASN A 32 -39.05 2.84 5.72
C ASN A 32 -38.44 1.43 5.69
N LYS A 33 -39.13 0.49 5.03
CA LYS A 33 -38.81 -0.94 5.09
C LYS A 33 -38.09 -1.43 3.84
N GLU A 34 -37.37 -0.56 3.12
CA GLU A 34 -36.75 -0.92 1.83
C GLU A 34 -35.28 -0.53 1.64
N ASN A 35 -34.59 0.12 2.58
CA ASN A 35 -33.20 0.57 2.34
C ASN A 35 -32.09 -0.12 3.16
N VAL A 36 -32.42 -1.05 4.06
CA VAL A 36 -31.40 -1.80 4.81
C VAL A 36 -30.65 -2.79 3.91
N GLU A 37 -31.35 -3.42 2.95
CA GLU A 37 -30.73 -4.38 2.03
C GLU A 37 -29.77 -3.72 1.02
N GLY A 38 -30.08 -2.49 0.57
CA GLY A 38 -29.23 -1.74 -0.36
C GLY A 38 -27.90 -1.30 0.27
N ALA A 39 -27.93 -0.82 1.52
CA ALA A 39 -26.73 -0.47 2.27
C ALA A 39 -25.86 -1.70 2.57
N GLY A 40 -26.49 -2.84 2.93
CA GLY A 40 -25.79 -4.11 3.13
C GLY A 40 -25.08 -4.60 1.87
N ARG A 41 -25.78 -4.66 0.73
CA ARG A 41 -25.18 -5.05 -0.56
C ARG A 41 -24.02 -4.16 -0.98
N GLN A 42 -24.09 -2.86 -0.72
CA GLN A 42 -23.01 -1.92 -1.04
C GLN A 42 -21.76 -2.16 -0.20
N VAL A 43 -21.92 -2.52 1.08
CA VAL A 43 -20.80 -2.89 1.96
C VAL A 43 -20.16 -4.20 1.50
N ASP A 44 -20.96 -5.21 1.16
CA ASP A 44 -20.46 -6.50 0.69
C ASP A 44 -19.62 -6.38 -0.60
N LEU A 45 -20.07 -5.57 -1.57
CA LEU A 45 -19.32 -5.31 -2.80
C LEU A 45 -17.97 -4.63 -2.52
N LYS A 46 -17.93 -3.65 -1.60
CA LYS A 46 -16.67 -2.98 -1.23
C LYS A 46 -15.70 -3.93 -0.54
N LEU A 47 -16.19 -4.82 0.32
CA LEU A 47 -15.36 -5.84 0.95
C LEU A 47 -14.79 -6.80 -0.09
N GLN A 48 -15.59 -7.21 -1.08
CA GLN A 48 -15.14 -8.04 -2.19
C GLN A 48 -14.07 -7.35 -3.06
N GLU A 49 -14.22 -6.05 -3.33
CA GLU A 49 -13.22 -5.26 -4.07
C GLU A 49 -11.89 -5.18 -3.31
N ILE A 50 -11.95 -4.98 -1.99
CA ILE A 50 -10.77 -4.95 -1.12
C ILE A 50 -10.10 -6.33 -1.09
N ASP A 51 -10.85 -7.42 -0.93
CA ASP A 51 -10.27 -8.76 -0.94
C ASP A 51 -9.59 -9.07 -2.28
N THR A 52 -10.24 -8.70 -3.38
CA THR A 52 -9.68 -8.82 -4.74
C THR A 52 -8.37 -8.01 -4.86
N HIS A 53 -8.34 -6.79 -4.32
CA HIS A 53 -7.12 -5.98 -4.28
C HIS A 53 -6.00 -6.67 -3.49
N MET A 54 -6.31 -7.22 -2.30
CA MET A 54 -5.32 -7.94 -1.49
C MET A 54 -4.80 -9.19 -2.21
N ASN A 55 -5.66 -9.93 -2.91
CA ASN A 55 -5.26 -11.06 -3.74
C ASN A 55 -4.32 -10.66 -4.87
N HIS A 56 -4.57 -9.52 -5.53
CA HIS A 56 -3.62 -8.97 -6.50
C HIS A 56 -2.27 -8.64 -5.86
N LEU A 57 -2.25 -7.99 -4.69
CA LEU A 57 -1.00 -7.66 -3.99
C LEU A 57 -0.20 -8.91 -3.61
N ARG A 58 -0.86 -9.97 -3.13
CA ARG A 58 -0.21 -11.26 -2.82
C ARG A 58 0.53 -11.87 -4.02
N SER A 59 0.11 -11.57 -5.24
CA SER A 59 0.75 -12.07 -6.47
C SER A 59 1.95 -11.25 -6.97
N LEU A 60 2.26 -10.13 -6.31
CA LEU A 60 3.29 -9.18 -6.73
C LEU A 60 4.51 -9.24 -5.82
N CYS A 61 5.69 -8.96 -6.38
CA CYS A 61 6.90 -8.77 -5.60
C CYS A 61 6.86 -7.42 -4.88
N ARG A 62 7.03 -7.42 -3.55
CA ARG A 62 7.13 -6.22 -2.71
C ARG A 62 8.18 -5.20 -3.19
N LEU A 63 9.29 -5.68 -3.71
CA LEU A 63 10.47 -4.88 -4.02
C LEU A 63 10.51 -4.36 -5.46
N CYS A 64 9.86 -5.02 -6.42
CA CYS A 64 9.91 -4.60 -7.83
C CYS A 64 8.55 -4.55 -8.54
N GLY A 65 7.47 -4.97 -7.89
CA GLY A 65 6.11 -4.94 -8.43
C GLY A 65 5.87 -5.90 -9.61
N ILE A 66 6.82 -6.76 -9.94
CA ILE A 66 6.64 -7.79 -10.96
C ILE A 66 5.81 -8.93 -10.36
N LEU A 67 4.90 -9.50 -11.15
CA LEU A 67 4.16 -10.70 -10.76
C LEU A 67 5.14 -11.83 -10.44
N LEU A 68 4.98 -12.44 -9.27
CA LEU A 68 5.87 -13.50 -8.77
C LEU A 68 5.96 -14.66 -9.76
N ARG A 69 4.82 -15.10 -10.31
CA ARG A 69 4.74 -16.14 -11.36
C ARG A 69 5.52 -15.86 -12.66
N LYS A 70 5.92 -14.61 -12.92
CA LYS A 70 6.72 -14.25 -14.10
C LYS A 70 8.23 -14.31 -13.84
N VAL A 71 8.64 -14.51 -12.58
CA VAL A 71 10.04 -14.60 -12.17
C VAL A 71 10.38 -16.07 -11.94
N LYS A 72 11.56 -16.49 -12.42
CA LYS A 72 12.04 -17.85 -12.16
C LYS A 72 12.64 -17.94 -10.76
N GLY A 73 12.38 -19.06 -10.06
CA GLY A 73 12.89 -19.35 -8.73
C GLY A 73 11.85 -19.13 -7.62
N PRO A 74 12.21 -19.44 -6.36
CA PRO A 74 11.30 -19.35 -5.22
C PRO A 74 10.90 -17.91 -4.87
N GLU A 75 9.76 -17.81 -4.20
CA GLU A 75 9.30 -16.59 -3.54
C GLU A 75 9.84 -16.57 -2.11
N HIS A 76 10.09 -15.38 -1.58
CA HIS A 76 10.67 -15.20 -0.24
C HIS A 76 9.80 -14.27 0.59
N GLU A 77 9.59 -14.63 1.85
CA GLU A 77 8.80 -13.81 2.78
C GLU A 77 9.55 -12.54 3.16
N VAL A 78 8.87 -11.39 3.06
CA VAL A 78 9.45 -10.09 3.42
C VAL A 78 9.82 -10.04 4.92
N GLN A 79 8.98 -10.64 5.77
CA GLN A 79 9.17 -10.69 7.23
C GLN A 79 9.92 -11.94 7.71
N GLY A 80 10.36 -12.79 6.79
CA GLY A 80 11.00 -14.06 7.10
C GLY A 80 12.39 -13.90 7.70
N ASP A 81 12.82 -14.93 8.41
CA ASP A 81 14.20 -15.04 8.86
C ASP A 81 15.11 -15.46 7.69
N LEU A 82 16.39 -15.11 7.78
CA LEU A 82 17.38 -15.64 6.85
C LEU A 82 17.67 -17.10 7.19
N ASP A 83 17.77 -17.97 6.20
CA ASP A 83 18.30 -19.31 6.43
C ASP A 83 19.81 -19.27 6.78
N GLU A 84 20.33 -20.35 7.36
CA GLU A 84 21.72 -20.39 7.83
C GLU A 84 22.74 -20.17 6.70
N SER A 85 22.46 -20.67 5.50
CA SER A 85 23.33 -20.46 4.33
C SER A 85 23.36 -18.99 3.94
N SER A 86 22.19 -18.36 3.84
CA SER A 86 22.08 -16.93 3.53
C SER A 86 22.77 -16.06 4.59
N ARG A 87 22.60 -16.37 5.88
CA ARG A 87 23.31 -15.67 6.97
C ARG A 87 24.82 -15.81 6.82
N TYR A 88 25.32 -17.01 6.56
CA TYR A 88 26.75 -17.25 6.40
C TYR A 88 27.34 -16.46 5.21
N GLU A 89 26.67 -16.47 4.06
CA GLU A 89 27.09 -15.70 2.88
C GLU A 89 27.16 -14.19 3.17
N LEU A 90 26.11 -13.65 3.78
CA LEU A 90 26.03 -12.24 4.16
C LEU A 90 27.13 -11.84 5.17
N ARG A 91 27.44 -12.71 6.14
CA ARG A 91 28.51 -12.48 7.12
C ARG A 91 29.89 -12.40 6.48
N ARG A 92 30.17 -13.22 5.45
CA ARG A 92 31.43 -13.15 4.69
C ARG A 92 31.62 -11.81 3.99
N MET A 93 30.52 -11.11 3.70
CA MET A 93 30.54 -9.77 3.10
C MET A 93 30.45 -8.66 4.16
N GLY A 94 30.41 -8.98 5.46
CA GLY A 94 30.34 -7.99 6.55
C GLY A 94 28.92 -7.57 6.95
N CYS A 95 27.88 -8.25 6.47
CA CYS A 95 26.51 -8.04 6.94
C CYS A 95 26.13 -9.05 8.02
N LYS A 96 25.65 -8.56 9.17
CA LYS A 96 25.26 -9.36 10.32
C LYS A 96 23.73 -9.46 10.49
N ALA A 97 22.98 -9.22 9.42
CA ALA A 97 21.52 -9.33 9.44
C ALA A 97 21.10 -10.76 9.80
N SER A 98 20.04 -10.90 10.59
CA SER A 98 19.42 -12.18 10.93
C SER A 98 18.08 -12.37 10.22
N ARG A 99 17.43 -11.28 9.78
CA ARG A 99 16.11 -11.29 9.13
C ARG A 99 16.12 -10.55 7.79
N TRP A 100 15.17 -10.88 6.91
CA TRP A 100 15.02 -10.20 5.63
C TRP A 100 14.76 -8.70 5.73
N PRO A 101 13.96 -8.17 6.68
CA PRO A 101 13.75 -6.73 6.83
C PRO A 101 15.06 -5.92 6.94
N ASP A 102 16.05 -6.43 7.69
CA ASP A 102 17.34 -5.76 7.87
C ASP A 102 18.14 -5.69 6.56
N VAL A 103 18.14 -6.78 5.79
CA VAL A 103 18.80 -6.85 4.47
C VAL A 103 18.09 -5.93 3.49
N ILE A 104 16.75 -5.93 3.49
CA ILE A 104 15.93 -5.10 2.61
C ILE A 104 16.19 -3.61 2.89
N LEU A 105 16.19 -3.21 4.16
CA LEU A 105 16.52 -1.84 4.56
C LEU A 105 17.94 -1.46 4.12
N LYS A 106 18.91 -2.35 4.32
CA LYS A 106 20.32 -2.06 3.97
C LYS A 106 20.53 -1.92 2.45
N VAL A 107 19.97 -2.83 1.66
CA VAL A 107 20.22 -2.95 0.20
C VAL A 107 19.28 -2.09 -0.63
N PHE A 108 17.99 -2.07 -0.30
CA PHE A 108 16.95 -1.36 -1.08
C PHE A 108 16.57 0.00 -0.48
N LYS A 109 17.06 0.32 0.73
CA LYS A 109 16.71 1.56 1.46
C LYS A 109 15.21 1.72 1.69
N VAL A 110 14.53 0.61 1.94
CA VAL A 110 13.11 0.57 2.27
C VAL A 110 12.93 -0.11 3.61
N ASP A 111 12.29 0.59 4.54
CA ASP A 111 11.82 -0.01 5.78
C ASP A 111 10.52 -0.77 5.50
N VAL A 112 10.50 -2.04 5.92
CA VAL A 112 9.39 -2.97 5.74
C VAL A 112 8.82 -3.46 7.07
N ASN A 113 9.28 -2.94 8.22
CA ASN A 113 8.77 -3.40 9.52
C ASN A 113 7.27 -3.13 9.69
N GLY A 114 6.73 -2.09 9.04
CA GLY A 114 5.31 -1.78 9.03
C GLY A 114 4.46 -2.55 8.01
N ASP A 115 5.05 -3.46 7.23
CA ASP A 115 4.32 -4.13 6.13
C ASP A 115 3.20 -5.06 6.64
N MET A 116 3.29 -5.57 7.87
CA MET A 116 2.34 -6.57 8.41
C MET A 116 0.91 -6.05 8.61
N GLU A 117 0.72 -4.74 8.78
CA GLU A 117 -0.60 -4.13 9.03
C GLU A 117 -1.17 -3.45 7.79
N SER A 118 -0.64 -3.75 6.60
CA SER A 118 -0.73 -2.82 5.48
C SER A 118 -0.92 -3.47 4.10
N ILE A 119 -1.25 -2.59 3.16
CA ILE A 119 -1.47 -2.76 1.71
C ILE A 119 -0.21 -3.17 0.91
N HIS A 120 0.69 -3.93 1.51
CA HIS A 120 1.97 -4.32 0.91
C HIS A 120 1.98 -5.80 0.54
N PRO A 121 2.63 -6.20 -0.57
CA PRO A 121 2.85 -7.61 -0.85
C PRO A 121 3.70 -8.27 0.24
N PRO A 122 3.32 -9.47 0.73
CA PRO A 122 4.05 -10.17 1.78
C PRO A 122 5.30 -10.90 1.26
N MET A 123 5.41 -11.08 -0.07
CA MET A 123 6.47 -11.83 -0.72
C MET A 123 7.33 -10.94 -1.64
N PHE A 124 8.59 -11.31 -1.82
CA PHE A 124 9.45 -10.77 -2.86
C PHE A 124 10.06 -11.88 -3.72
N CYS A 125 10.36 -11.56 -4.98
CA CYS A 125 10.77 -12.56 -5.97
C CYS A 125 12.24 -12.95 -5.86
N HIS A 126 12.59 -14.12 -6.39
CA HIS A 126 13.96 -14.63 -6.43
C HIS A 126 14.97 -13.65 -7.06
N ARG A 127 14.57 -12.88 -8.08
CA ARG A 127 15.46 -11.87 -8.68
C ARG A 127 15.86 -10.79 -7.67
N CYS A 128 14.93 -10.34 -6.83
CA CYS A 128 15.24 -9.36 -5.79
C CYS A 128 16.04 -10.00 -4.65
N TRP A 129 15.79 -11.27 -4.33
CA TRP A 129 16.64 -12.06 -3.45
C TRP A 129 18.09 -12.11 -3.91
N THR A 130 18.35 -12.40 -5.20
CA THR A 130 19.72 -12.40 -5.72
C THR A 130 20.39 -11.03 -5.58
N VAL A 131 19.63 -9.94 -5.78
CA VAL A 131 20.14 -8.57 -5.56
C VAL A 131 20.44 -8.34 -4.08
N ALA A 132 19.56 -8.79 -3.17
CA ALA A 132 19.74 -8.70 -1.73
C ALA A 132 21.01 -9.43 -1.28
N MET A 133 21.19 -10.68 -1.72
CA MET A 133 22.35 -11.50 -1.39
C MET A 133 23.65 -10.91 -1.93
N ARG A 134 23.68 -10.40 -3.17
CA ARG A 134 24.87 -9.75 -3.74
C ARG A 134 25.19 -8.39 -3.11
N GLY A 135 24.18 -7.65 -2.65
CA GLY A 135 24.35 -6.31 -2.06
C GLY A 135 24.70 -6.34 -0.57
N GLY A 136 24.44 -7.46 0.11
CA GLY A 136 24.47 -7.61 1.56
C GLY A 136 25.86 -7.69 2.18
N GLY A 137 26.71 -6.71 1.90
CA GLY A 137 27.97 -6.49 2.59
C GLY A 137 28.26 -5.01 2.76
N ILE A 138 28.45 -4.33 1.63
CA ILE A 138 28.91 -2.94 1.57
C ILE A 138 28.17 -2.16 0.45
N CYS A 139 27.54 -2.85 -0.49
CA CYS A 139 26.97 -2.25 -1.70
C CYS A 139 25.45 -2.00 -1.57
N SER A 140 25.06 -0.75 -1.30
CA SER A 140 23.67 -0.31 -1.33
C SER A 140 23.14 0.06 -2.74
N PHE A 141 23.82 -0.36 -3.80
CA PHE A 141 23.48 0.05 -5.18
C PHE A 141 22.45 -0.87 -5.83
N SER A 142 21.31 -1.06 -5.17
CA SER A 142 20.13 -1.56 -5.86
C SER A 142 19.63 -0.47 -6.82
N ARG A 143 19.68 -0.72 -8.14
CA ARG A 143 18.93 0.09 -9.13
C ARG A 143 17.43 -0.23 -9.12
N THR A 144 16.99 -1.14 -8.26
CA THR A 144 15.58 -1.50 -8.15
C THR A 144 14.83 -0.35 -7.51
N ARG A 145 13.97 0.29 -8.29
CA ARG A 145 13.00 1.26 -7.78
C ARG A 145 11.85 0.49 -7.16
N VAL A 146 11.73 0.55 -5.84
CA VAL A 146 10.63 -0.09 -5.11
C VAL A 146 9.32 0.64 -5.42
N PRO A 147 8.24 -0.05 -5.82
CA PRO A 147 6.95 0.58 -6.05
C PRO A 147 6.39 1.24 -4.80
N ILE A 148 5.65 2.33 -4.98
CA ILE A 148 4.85 2.93 -3.91
C ILE A 148 3.53 2.17 -3.88
N TRP A 149 3.29 1.46 -2.78
CA TRP A 149 2.05 0.73 -2.54
C TRP A 149 1.00 1.67 -1.96
N LYS A 150 -0.23 1.64 -2.50
CA LYS A 150 -1.32 2.55 -2.15
C LYS A 150 -2.60 1.76 -1.89
N PRO A 151 -3.47 2.25 -0.99
CA PRO A 151 -4.69 1.54 -0.66
C PRO A 151 -5.61 1.49 -1.88
N HIS A 152 -6.51 0.51 -1.88
CA HIS A 152 -7.49 0.40 -2.94
C HIS A 152 -8.34 1.67 -3.07
N ASN A 153 -8.63 2.04 -4.32
CA ASN A 153 -9.53 3.11 -4.69
C ASN A 153 -10.03 2.87 -6.11
N SER A 154 -11.00 3.66 -6.57
CA SER A 154 -11.61 3.58 -7.90
C SER A 154 -10.62 3.70 -9.07
N HIS A 155 -9.42 4.24 -8.84
CA HIS A 155 -8.35 4.39 -9.83
C HIS A 155 -7.18 3.40 -9.61
N CYS A 156 -7.38 2.36 -8.80
CA CYS A 156 -6.34 1.38 -8.48
C CYS A 156 -5.86 0.65 -9.75
N LEU A 157 -4.63 0.93 -10.19
CA LEU A 157 -4.03 0.33 -11.39
C LEU A 157 -3.76 -1.17 -11.26
N HIS A 158 -3.71 -1.69 -10.03
CA HIS A 158 -3.56 -3.13 -9.78
C HIS A 158 -4.87 -3.89 -10.00
N CYS A 159 -6.01 -3.29 -9.66
CA CYS A 159 -7.33 -3.88 -9.88
C CYS A 159 -7.90 -3.56 -11.26
N TYR A 160 -7.60 -2.38 -11.78
CA TYR A 160 -8.06 -1.89 -13.08
C TYR A 160 -6.86 -1.50 -13.96
N PRO A 161 -6.07 -2.48 -14.43
CA PRO A 161 -4.96 -2.19 -15.33
C PRO A 161 -5.49 -1.54 -16.61
N LYS A 162 -4.95 -0.38 -16.97
CA LYS A 162 -5.28 0.28 -18.24
C LYS A 162 -4.98 -0.68 -19.38
N ARG A 163 -5.98 -1.05 -20.18
CA ARG A 163 -5.78 -1.84 -21.40
C ARG A 163 -4.91 -1.01 -22.35
N HIS A 164 -3.63 -1.35 -22.48
CA HIS A 164 -2.81 -0.84 -23.56
C HIS A 164 -3.34 -1.45 -24.85
N ILE A 165 -4.20 -0.72 -25.57
CA ILE A 165 -4.53 -1.01 -26.96
C ILE A 165 -3.25 -0.78 -27.76
N LEU A 166 -2.43 -1.82 -27.88
CA LEU A 166 -1.32 -1.84 -28.81
C LEU A 166 -1.91 -1.77 -30.22
N GLN A 167 -2.05 -0.57 -30.76
CA GLN A 167 -2.24 -0.41 -32.20
C GLN A 167 -0.97 -0.95 -32.88
N ARG A 168 -1.00 -2.23 -33.26
CA ARG A 168 0.01 -2.81 -34.15
C ARG A 168 -0.05 -2.03 -35.46
N ARG A 169 0.83 -1.05 -35.64
CA ARG A 169 1.16 -0.54 -36.97
C ARG A 169 1.67 -1.73 -37.77
N ARG A 170 0.86 -2.24 -38.70
CA ARG A 170 1.29 -3.21 -39.71
C ARG A 170 2.48 -2.58 -40.44
N ARG A 171 3.69 -3.08 -40.23
CA ARG A 171 4.79 -2.86 -41.19
C ARG A 171 4.37 -3.60 -42.46
N LYS A 172 4.07 -2.84 -43.53
CA LYS A 172 3.96 -3.41 -44.88
C LYS A 172 5.33 -4.01 -45.21
N ARG A 173 5.33 -5.29 -45.61
CA ARG A 173 6.46 -5.93 -46.28
C ARG A 173 6.50 -5.46 -47.72
#